data_AF-A0A7Y3LYZ0-F1
#
_entry.id   AF-A0A7Y3LYZ0-F1
#
_cell.length_a   1.000
_cell.length_b   1.000
_cell.length_c   1.000
_cell.angle_alpha   90.00
_cell.angle_beta   90.00
_cell.angle_gamma   90.00
#
_symmetry.space_group_name_H-M   'P 1'
#
loop_
_entity.id
_entity.type
_entity.pdbx_description
1 polymer ?
#
loop_
_entity_poly.entity_id
_entity_poly.type
_entity_poly.pdbx_seq_one_letter_code
_entity_poly.pdbx_strand_id
1 'polypeptide(L)'
;MGTFYGNVLVARKRAEVVSLLDGATGEDGRALRGYAAAAGPGHTALFFPDPETDAIELAGPLSRLLGAATLSSYVHDSDVLDLRVFEDGEERHFYDSYPGYFDEGETDEDGNPVGGDSLRPDPDGADPEAFLPFAAAPVDRTVLESVLRRTALDPEDGGGDGRYVFAEDQHHDVMETLGLDGRRLCTGYTGLSRGELPAGLPLEELMVFGGAAFGPAGD
;
A
#
# COMPACT_ATOMS: atom_id res chain seq x y z
N MET A 1 -18.41 -6.08 -2.02
CA MET A 1 -17.40 -6.98 -1.45
C MET A 1 -16.14 -6.15 -1.43
N GLY A 2 -15.63 -5.80 -0.25
CA GLY A 2 -14.49 -4.90 -0.17
C GLY A 2 -13.18 -5.61 -0.54
N THR A 3 -12.18 -4.78 -0.83
CA THR A 3 -10.87 -5.17 -1.32
C THR A 3 -9.89 -5.22 -0.15
N PHE A 4 -9.02 -6.24 -0.14
CA PHE A 4 -7.93 -6.37 0.83
C PHE A 4 -6.62 -6.61 0.09
N TYR A 5 -5.62 -5.78 0.36
CA TYR A 5 -4.26 -6.06 -0.08
C TYR A 5 -3.22 -5.30 0.73
N GLY A 6 -2.00 -5.84 0.73
CA GLY A 6 -0.81 -5.14 1.18
C GLY A 6 0.33 -5.27 0.17
N ASN A 7 1.16 -4.24 0.07
CA ASN A 7 2.43 -4.28 -0.65
C ASN A 7 3.45 -3.29 -0.05
N VAL A 8 4.71 -3.45 -0.45
CA VAL A 8 5.80 -2.56 -0.06
C VAL A 8 6.43 -1.94 -1.30
N LEU A 9 6.36 -0.63 -1.41
CA LEU A 9 7.09 0.14 -2.40
C LEU A 9 8.51 0.42 -1.89
N VAL A 10 9.49 0.25 -2.76
CA VAL A 10 10.91 0.54 -2.48
C VAL A 10 11.42 1.57 -3.49
N ALA A 11 12.07 2.63 -3.01
CA ALA A 11 12.77 3.63 -3.84
C ALA A 11 14.10 3.09 -4.39
N ARG A 12 14.04 1.94 -5.06
CA ARG A 12 15.16 1.27 -5.73
C ARG A 12 14.70 0.48 -6.96
N LYS A 13 15.60 0.33 -7.94
CA LYS A 13 15.35 -0.44 -9.17
C LYS A 13 15.14 -1.94 -8.89
N ARG A 14 14.20 -2.54 -9.62
CA ARG A 14 13.78 -3.95 -9.46
C ARG A 14 14.94 -4.95 -9.47
N ALA A 15 15.88 -4.80 -10.39
CA ALA A 15 17.02 -5.72 -10.51
C ALA A 15 17.93 -5.71 -9.27
N GLU A 16 18.13 -4.53 -8.67
CA GLU A 16 18.93 -4.38 -7.46
C GLU A 16 18.19 -4.92 -6.23
N VAL A 17 16.88 -4.64 -6.13
CA VAL A 17 16.03 -5.16 -5.05
C VAL A 17 16.00 -6.68 -5.06
N VAL A 18 15.68 -7.30 -6.20
CA VAL A 18 15.61 -8.77 -6.29
C VAL A 18 16.96 -9.42 -5.98
N SER A 19 18.07 -8.84 -6.43
CA SER A 19 19.41 -9.36 -6.11
C SER A 19 19.73 -9.32 -4.61
N LEU A 20 19.18 -8.38 -3.86
CA LEU A 20 19.40 -8.26 -2.41
C LEU A 20 18.43 -9.12 -1.59
N LEU A 21 17.25 -9.44 -2.15
CA LEU A 21 16.28 -10.35 -1.56
C LEU A 21 16.66 -11.83 -1.75
N ASP A 22 17.56 -12.14 -2.69
CA ASP A 22 18.00 -13.51 -2.93
C ASP A 22 18.71 -14.08 -1.69
N GLY A 23 18.12 -15.12 -1.10
CA GLY A 23 18.59 -15.72 0.15
C GLY A 23 18.33 -14.90 1.42
N ALA A 24 17.63 -13.76 1.33
CA ALA A 24 17.23 -12.99 2.50
C ALA A 24 16.18 -13.74 3.33
N THR A 25 16.26 -13.59 4.65
CA THR A 25 15.31 -14.20 5.59
C THR A 25 14.56 -13.14 6.38
N GLY A 26 13.30 -13.41 6.70
CA GLY A 26 12.55 -12.66 7.69
C GLY A 26 13.11 -12.85 9.09
N GLU A 27 12.52 -12.16 10.07
CA GLU A 27 12.94 -12.25 11.48
C GLU A 27 12.76 -13.66 12.06
N ASP A 28 11.82 -14.43 11.52
CA ASP A 28 11.57 -15.83 11.88
C ASP A 28 12.60 -16.82 11.28
N GLY A 29 13.57 -16.30 10.52
CA GLY A 29 14.62 -17.07 9.84
C GLY A 29 14.16 -17.81 8.59
N ARG A 30 12.91 -17.62 8.14
CA ARG A 30 12.42 -18.19 6.88
C ARG A 30 12.82 -17.29 5.71
N ALA A 31 13.06 -17.90 4.55
CA ALA A 31 13.35 -17.15 3.35
C ALA A 31 12.18 -16.24 2.98
N LEU A 32 12.48 -14.97 2.69
CA LEU A 32 11.50 -14.05 2.14
C LEU A 32 11.05 -14.57 0.77
N ARG A 33 9.74 -14.66 0.57
CA ARG A 33 9.13 -15.11 -0.68
C ARG A 33 8.04 -14.15 -1.12
N GLY A 34 7.89 -13.99 -2.42
CA GLY A 34 6.96 -13.00 -2.94
C GLY A 34 7.14 -12.71 -4.42
N TYR A 35 6.53 -11.61 -4.83
CA TYR A 35 6.65 -11.05 -6.17
C TYR A 35 7.26 -9.66 -6.14
N ALA A 36 7.98 -9.31 -7.20
CA ALA A 36 8.52 -7.97 -7.41
C ALA A 36 8.14 -7.46 -8.80
N ALA A 37 7.64 -6.23 -8.88
CA ALA A 37 7.30 -5.56 -10.13
C ALA A 37 7.85 -4.14 -10.14
N ALA A 38 8.14 -3.60 -11.33
CA ALA A 38 8.48 -2.19 -11.44
C ALA A 38 7.23 -1.34 -11.22
N ALA A 39 7.30 -0.38 -10.29
CA ALA A 39 6.22 0.57 -10.00
C ALA A 39 6.43 1.93 -10.68
N GLY A 40 7.62 2.15 -11.25
CA GLY A 40 8.00 3.39 -11.92
C GLY A 40 9.52 3.47 -12.09
N PRO A 41 10.05 4.54 -12.70
CA PRO A 41 11.49 4.75 -12.81
C PRO A 41 12.16 4.70 -11.44
N GLY A 42 13.04 3.71 -11.24
CA GLY A 42 13.77 3.57 -9.97
C GLY A 42 12.96 3.05 -8.80
N HIS A 43 11.73 2.55 -9.00
CA HIS A 43 10.84 2.11 -7.94
C HIS A 43 10.33 0.69 -8.17
N THR A 44 10.24 -0.08 -7.08
CA THR A 44 9.84 -1.49 -7.10
C THR A 44 8.73 -1.74 -6.09
N ALA A 45 7.65 -2.36 -6.53
CA ALA A 45 6.62 -2.92 -5.66
C ALA A 45 6.99 -4.35 -5.28
N LEU A 46 6.85 -4.68 -4.01
CA LEU A 46 7.04 -6.01 -3.44
C LEU A 46 5.73 -6.50 -2.84
N PHE A 47 5.38 -7.75 -3.14
CA PHE A 47 4.15 -8.40 -2.71
C PHE A 47 4.50 -9.67 -1.94
N PHE A 48 4.11 -9.72 -0.67
CA PHE A 48 4.45 -10.81 0.25
C PHE A 48 3.19 -11.55 0.73
N PRO A 49 3.27 -12.85 1.05
CA PRO A 49 2.13 -13.62 1.56
C PRO A 49 1.76 -13.23 3.00
N ASP A 50 0.50 -12.91 3.23
CA ASP A 50 -0.14 -12.80 4.57
C ASP A 50 -0.68 -14.19 4.98
N PRO A 51 -0.58 -14.64 6.26
CA PRO A 51 -0.08 -13.94 7.46
C PRO A 51 1.39 -14.20 7.77
N GLU A 52 2.10 -14.87 6.88
CA GLU A 52 3.50 -15.24 7.15
C GLU A 52 4.45 -14.04 7.06
N THR A 53 4.02 -12.96 6.38
CA THR A 53 4.84 -11.80 6.03
C THR A 53 3.92 -10.59 5.73
N ASP A 54 3.40 -9.94 6.77
CA ASP A 54 2.62 -8.71 6.64
C ASP A 54 3.49 -7.59 6.03
N ALA A 55 2.95 -6.91 5.01
CA ALA A 55 3.64 -5.82 4.31
C ALA A 55 4.01 -4.67 5.26
N ILE A 56 3.19 -4.38 6.27
CA ILE A 56 3.46 -3.35 7.28
C ILE A 56 4.67 -3.75 8.12
N GLU A 57 4.67 -4.97 8.66
CA GLU A 57 5.77 -5.48 9.50
C GLU A 57 7.09 -5.63 8.74
N LEU A 58 7.03 -5.93 7.43
CA LEU A 58 8.21 -6.11 6.60
C LEU A 58 8.87 -4.81 6.14
N ALA A 59 8.13 -3.70 6.01
CA ALA A 59 8.67 -2.49 5.40
C ALA A 59 9.88 -1.93 6.15
N GLY A 60 9.86 -1.93 7.49
CA GLY A 60 11.00 -1.58 8.33
C GLY A 60 12.24 -2.42 8.01
N PRO A 61 12.24 -3.74 8.30
CA PRO A 61 13.36 -4.64 7.98
C PRO A 61 13.85 -4.53 6.53
N LEU A 62 12.95 -4.38 5.56
CA LEU A 62 13.29 -4.19 4.15
C LEU A 62 14.02 -2.87 3.90
N SER A 63 13.62 -1.77 4.54
CA SER A 63 14.31 -0.48 4.37
C SER A 63 15.77 -0.54 4.82
N ARG A 64 16.04 -1.28 5.90
CA ARG A 64 17.41 -1.53 6.40
C ARG A 64 18.19 -2.47 5.47
N LEU A 65 17.60 -3.61 5.12
CA LEU A 65 18.22 -4.62 4.25
C LEU A 65 18.59 -4.01 2.90
N LEU A 66 17.67 -3.26 2.32
CA LEU A 66 17.84 -2.66 1.01
C LEU A 66 18.63 -1.35 1.13
N GLY A 67 18.72 -0.69 2.28
CA GLY A 67 19.36 0.63 2.38
C GLY A 67 18.67 1.66 1.49
N ALA A 68 17.34 1.65 1.49
CA ALA A 68 16.46 2.55 0.75
C ALA A 68 15.17 2.75 1.53
N ALA A 69 14.53 3.90 1.39
CA ALA A 69 13.22 4.12 2.00
C ALA A 69 12.19 3.12 1.45
N THR A 70 11.28 2.68 2.31
CA THR A 70 10.15 1.82 1.95
C THR A 70 8.84 2.43 2.41
N LEU A 71 7.79 2.19 1.62
CA LEU A 71 6.43 2.59 1.92
C LEU A 71 5.58 1.32 1.95
N SER A 72 5.06 0.93 3.12
CA SER A 72 4.02 -0.08 3.18
C SER A 72 2.68 0.56 2.85
N SER A 73 1.88 -0.16 2.06
CA SER A 73 0.50 0.20 1.78
C SER A 73 -0.38 -0.96 2.15
N TYR A 74 -1.49 -0.67 2.83
CA TYR A 74 -2.51 -1.64 3.17
C TYR A 74 -3.90 -1.05 2.95
N VAL A 75 -4.73 -1.76 2.20
CA VAL A 75 -6.15 -1.45 2.01
C VAL A 75 -6.98 -2.50 2.72
N HIS A 76 -7.93 -2.04 3.55
CA HIS A 76 -8.83 -2.87 4.33
C HIS A 76 -10.29 -2.63 3.93
N ASP A 77 -10.95 -3.67 3.43
CA ASP A 77 -12.36 -3.72 3.02
C ASP A 77 -12.81 -2.57 2.08
N SER A 78 -11.88 -2.02 1.30
CA SER A 78 -12.07 -0.79 0.49
C SER A 78 -12.41 0.47 1.29
N ASP A 79 -12.33 0.46 2.61
CA ASP A 79 -12.73 1.60 3.46
C ASP A 79 -11.54 2.35 4.08
N VAL A 80 -10.45 1.64 4.38
CA VAL A 80 -9.27 2.18 5.04
C VAL A 80 -8.03 1.96 4.19
N LEU A 81 -7.30 3.05 3.95
CA LEU A 81 -5.93 3.08 3.48
C LEU A 81 -4.99 3.41 4.65
N ASP A 82 -4.08 2.48 4.98
CA ASP A 82 -2.94 2.64 5.89
C ASP A 82 -1.67 2.75 5.04
N LEU A 83 -0.89 3.81 5.25
CA LEU A 83 0.39 4.04 4.60
C LEU A 83 1.45 4.31 5.65
N ARG A 84 2.60 3.63 5.57
CA ARG A 84 3.71 3.86 6.51
C ARG A 84 5.05 3.96 5.82
N VAL A 85 5.80 4.99 6.19
CA VAL A 85 7.12 5.27 5.64
C VAL A 85 8.18 4.76 6.61
N PHE A 86 9.12 3.98 6.11
CA PHE A 86 10.26 3.49 6.88
C PHE A 86 11.59 3.90 6.26
N GLU A 87 12.56 4.19 7.12
CA GLU A 87 13.93 4.48 6.75
C GLU A 87 14.90 3.87 7.76
N ASP A 88 15.86 3.07 7.28
CA ASP A 88 16.85 2.35 8.09
C ASP A 88 16.25 1.42 9.17
N GLY A 89 15.05 0.93 8.91
CA GLY A 89 14.29 0.06 9.79
C GLY A 89 13.45 0.75 10.85
N GLU A 90 13.36 2.08 10.81
CA GLU A 90 12.55 2.87 11.73
C GLU A 90 11.33 3.46 10.99
N GLU A 91 10.15 3.44 11.63
CA GLU A 91 8.97 4.13 11.13
C GLU A 91 9.19 5.64 11.24
N ARG A 92 9.05 6.35 10.11
CA ARG A 92 9.22 7.81 10.02
C ARG A 92 7.90 8.55 9.96
N HIS A 93 6.88 7.90 9.39
CA HIS A 93 5.59 8.50 9.18
C HIS A 93 4.50 7.42 9.10
N PHE A 94 3.33 7.76 9.61
CA PHE A 94 2.12 6.94 9.59
C PHE A 94 0.97 7.78 9.06
N TYR A 95 0.19 7.21 8.16
CA TYR A 95 -1.01 7.80 7.59
C TYR A 95 -2.17 6.83 7.72
N ASP A 96 -3.29 7.34 8.23
CA ASP A 96 -4.55 6.62 8.36
C ASP A 96 -5.66 7.44 7.72
N SER A 97 -6.25 6.90 6.64
CA SER A 97 -7.37 7.54 5.96
C SER A 97 -8.65 7.60 6.81
N TYR A 98 -8.81 6.72 7.80
CA TYR A 98 -10.00 6.64 8.63
C TYR A 98 -9.65 6.30 10.09
N PRO A 99 -9.12 7.29 10.84
CA PRO A 99 -8.83 7.12 12.25
C PRO A 99 -10.04 6.63 13.04
N GLY A 100 -9.82 5.65 13.91
CA GLY A 100 -10.86 5.04 14.75
C GLY A 100 -11.83 4.11 14.03
N TYR A 101 -11.57 3.74 12.76
CA TYR A 101 -12.40 2.77 12.02
C TYR A 101 -12.56 1.42 12.75
N PHE A 102 -11.49 0.98 13.42
CA PHE A 102 -11.46 -0.29 14.16
C PHE A 102 -11.90 -0.15 15.63
N ASP A 103 -12.19 1.06 16.10
CA ASP A 103 -12.61 1.27 17.48
C ASP A 103 -14.05 0.79 17.68
N GLU A 104 -14.34 0.22 18.85
CA GLU A 104 -15.71 -0.11 19.23
C GLU A 104 -16.53 1.19 19.28
N GLY A 105 -17.56 1.29 18.43
CA GLY A 105 -18.42 2.47 18.41
C GLY A 105 -19.02 2.75 19.78
N GLU A 106 -19.04 4.02 20.19
CA GLU A 106 -19.67 4.40 21.44
C GLU A 106 -21.14 3.96 21.42
N THR A 107 -21.57 3.28 22.48
CA THR A 107 -22.96 2.86 22.67
C THR A 107 -23.54 3.53 23.90
N ASP A 108 -24.82 3.87 23.86
CA ASP A 108 -25.54 4.41 25.00
C ASP A 108 -25.78 3.31 26.04
N GLU A 109 -26.39 3.67 27.16
CA GLU A 109 -26.70 2.74 28.25
C GLU A 109 -27.65 1.59 27.81
N ASP A 110 -28.32 1.73 26.66
CA ASP A 110 -29.23 0.75 26.07
C ASP A 110 -28.56 -0.06 24.93
N GLY A 111 -27.28 0.17 24.66
CA GLY A 111 -26.51 -0.51 23.60
C GLY A 111 -26.76 0.03 22.19
N ASN A 112 -27.42 1.18 22.04
CA ASN A 112 -27.58 1.83 20.74
C ASN A 112 -26.33 2.65 20.42
N PRO A 113 -25.84 2.66 19.18
CA PRO A 113 -24.72 3.51 18.79
C PRO A 113 -25.04 5.00 19.04
N VAL A 114 -24.15 5.68 19.76
CA VAL A 114 -24.18 7.13 20.00
C VAL A 114 -23.49 7.81 18.83
N GLY A 115 -24.19 8.71 18.15
CA GLY A 115 -23.68 9.36 16.95
C GLY A 115 -24.14 8.64 15.68
N GLY A 116 -25.42 8.78 15.34
CA GLY A 116 -25.92 8.47 14.00
C GLY A 116 -25.50 9.56 13.02
N ASP A 117 -25.01 9.13 11.85
CA ASP A 117 -24.46 9.91 10.73
C ASP A 117 -23.08 10.57 10.99
N SER A 118 -21.99 9.88 10.62
CA SER A 118 -21.42 9.86 9.26
C SER A 118 -20.51 11.05 8.89
N LEU A 119 -19.87 11.70 9.86
CA LEU A 119 -18.64 12.45 9.57
C LEU A 119 -17.47 11.48 9.57
N ARG A 120 -17.04 11.05 8.37
CA ARG A 120 -15.71 10.45 8.21
C ARG A 120 -14.70 11.44 8.81
N PRO A 121 -13.90 11.04 9.81
CA PRO A 121 -12.93 11.94 10.43
C PRO A 121 -11.94 12.42 9.37
N ASP A 122 -11.27 13.54 9.67
CA ASP A 122 -10.11 13.92 8.87
C ASP A 122 -9.01 12.86 9.05
N PRO A 123 -8.28 12.53 7.98
CA PRO A 123 -7.24 11.52 8.03
C PRO A 123 -6.05 11.97 8.87
N ASP A 124 -5.44 11.03 9.59
CA ASP A 124 -4.22 11.26 10.34
C ASP A 124 -3.01 11.18 9.41
N GLY A 125 -2.00 12.01 9.66
CA GLY A 125 -0.74 11.97 8.92
C GLY A 125 -0.85 12.42 7.45
N ALA A 126 -1.83 13.23 7.08
CA ALA A 126 -1.95 13.81 5.74
C ALA A 126 -0.88 14.89 5.45
N ASP A 127 0.40 14.50 5.48
CA ASP A 127 1.58 15.33 5.23
C ASP A 127 2.24 14.91 3.90
N PRO A 128 2.15 15.72 2.82
CA PRO A 128 2.75 15.38 1.54
C PRO A 128 4.27 15.27 1.60
N GLU A 129 4.96 15.96 2.52
CA GLU A 129 6.44 15.94 2.59
C GLU A 129 6.98 14.56 2.96
N ALA A 130 6.25 13.80 3.78
CA ALA A 130 6.63 12.45 4.18
C ALA A 130 6.74 11.47 3.01
N PHE A 131 6.00 11.71 1.92
CA PHE A 131 5.93 10.81 0.76
C PHE A 131 6.88 11.21 -0.38
N LEU A 132 7.47 12.41 -0.35
CA LEU A 132 8.39 12.88 -1.39
C LEU A 132 9.63 12.02 -1.63
N PRO A 133 10.18 11.25 -0.65
CA PRO A 133 11.25 10.30 -0.92
C PRO A 133 10.90 9.24 -1.98
N PHE A 134 9.61 9.00 -2.25
CA PHE A 134 9.11 8.03 -3.24
C PHE A 134 8.71 8.67 -4.57
N ALA A 135 8.95 9.97 -4.75
CA ALA A 135 8.61 10.67 -5.98
C ALA A 135 9.46 10.16 -7.16
N ALA A 136 8.81 9.63 -8.19
CA ALA A 136 9.42 9.25 -9.46
C ALA A 136 9.36 10.37 -10.52
N ALA A 137 8.59 11.43 -10.25
CA ALA A 137 8.44 12.62 -11.08
C ALA A 137 8.23 13.88 -10.21
N PRO A 138 8.26 15.11 -10.76
CA PRO A 138 7.89 16.31 -10.01
C PRO A 138 6.47 16.20 -9.43
N VAL A 139 6.33 16.42 -8.12
CA VAL A 139 5.07 16.29 -7.37
C VAL A 139 4.41 17.65 -7.17
N ASP A 140 3.13 17.75 -7.51
CA ASP A 140 2.27 18.84 -7.04
C ASP A 140 1.82 18.54 -5.61
N ARG A 141 2.42 19.24 -4.64
CA ARG A 141 2.17 19.06 -3.22
C ARG A 141 0.73 19.36 -2.81
N THR A 142 0.09 20.32 -3.47
CA THR A 142 -1.29 20.69 -3.17
C THR A 142 -2.25 19.61 -3.62
N VAL A 143 -2.00 19.00 -4.79
CA VAL A 143 -2.76 17.84 -5.26
C VAL A 143 -2.52 16.65 -4.32
N LEU A 144 -1.28 16.36 -3.95
CA LEU A 144 -0.98 15.25 -3.04
C LEU A 144 -1.65 15.44 -1.67
N GLU A 145 -1.58 16.64 -1.09
CA GLU A 145 -2.29 16.95 0.16
C GLU A 145 -3.80 16.76 0.01
N SER A 146 -4.39 17.20 -1.11
CA SER A 146 -5.82 17.04 -1.40
C SER A 146 -6.23 15.56 -1.41
N VAL A 147 -5.45 14.70 -2.09
CA VAL A 147 -5.69 13.25 -2.14
C VAL A 147 -5.51 12.62 -0.76
N LEU A 148 -4.46 12.99 -0.01
CA LEU A 148 -4.23 12.51 1.36
C LEU A 148 -5.35 12.95 2.31
N ARG A 149 -5.95 14.13 2.08
CA ARG A 149 -7.16 14.61 2.77
C ARG A 149 -8.46 14.00 2.21
N ARG A 150 -8.33 12.95 1.41
CA ARG A 150 -9.41 12.16 0.81
C ARG A 150 -10.29 12.89 -0.18
N THR A 151 -9.88 14.05 -0.68
CA THR A 151 -10.64 14.75 -1.73
C THR A 151 -10.37 14.07 -3.06
N ALA A 152 -11.42 13.54 -3.68
CA ALA A 152 -11.30 12.80 -4.93
C ALA A 152 -10.85 13.69 -6.09
N LEU A 153 -9.90 13.21 -6.90
CA LEU A 153 -9.49 13.93 -8.12
C LEU A 153 -10.52 13.76 -9.22
N ASP A 154 -11.02 12.53 -9.42
CA ASP A 154 -12.17 12.25 -10.25
C ASP A 154 -13.46 12.34 -9.40
N PRO A 155 -14.44 13.18 -9.78
CA PRO A 155 -15.74 13.20 -9.12
C PRO A 155 -16.48 11.84 -9.13
N GLU A 156 -16.18 10.93 -10.06
CA GLU A 156 -16.79 9.58 -10.10
C GLU A 156 -16.31 8.69 -8.95
N ASP A 157 -15.10 8.94 -8.43
CA ASP A 157 -14.55 8.23 -7.27
C ASP A 157 -15.05 8.84 -5.94
N GLY A 158 -15.70 10.01 -6.02
CA GLY A 158 -16.20 10.79 -4.89
C GLY A 158 -17.64 10.44 -4.49
N GLY A 159 -17.90 10.40 -3.19
CA GLY A 159 -19.25 10.35 -2.64
C GLY A 159 -19.98 11.69 -2.72
N GLY A 160 -21.15 11.77 -2.08
CA GLY A 160 -21.94 13.01 -2.03
C GLY A 160 -21.23 14.19 -1.34
N ASP A 161 -20.18 13.93 -0.57
CA ASP A 161 -19.31 14.91 0.09
C ASP A 161 -18.00 15.21 -0.68
N GLY A 162 -17.81 14.59 -1.86
CA GLY A 162 -16.62 14.72 -2.69
C GLY A 162 -15.39 13.94 -2.17
N ARG A 163 -15.54 13.14 -1.11
CA ARG A 163 -14.46 12.29 -0.61
C ARG A 163 -14.46 10.93 -1.28
N TYR A 164 -13.30 10.30 -1.41
CA TYR A 164 -13.19 8.95 -2.00
C TYR A 164 -14.17 7.97 -1.37
N VAL A 165 -14.95 7.28 -2.20
CA VAL A 165 -15.82 6.19 -1.75
C VAL A 165 -14.97 4.99 -1.34
N PHE A 166 -13.99 4.63 -2.17
CA PHE A 166 -13.12 3.47 -1.98
C PHE A 166 -11.65 3.84 -1.74
N ALA A 167 -11.01 3.12 -0.84
CA ALA A 167 -9.62 3.33 -0.43
C ALA A 167 -8.61 2.97 -1.53
N GLU A 168 -8.93 2.01 -2.41
CA GLU A 168 -8.08 1.65 -3.54
C GLU A 168 -7.97 2.76 -4.60
N ASP A 169 -9.03 3.55 -4.81
CA ASP A 169 -9.02 4.69 -5.73
C ASP A 169 -8.17 5.82 -5.14
N GLN A 170 -8.31 6.06 -3.83
CA GLN A 170 -7.42 6.98 -3.12
C GLN A 170 -5.95 6.53 -3.23
N HIS A 171 -5.67 5.24 -2.98
CA HIS A 171 -4.32 4.71 -3.08
C HIS A 171 -3.74 4.86 -4.49
N HIS A 172 -4.54 4.56 -5.52
CA HIS A 172 -4.17 4.78 -6.91
C HIS A 172 -3.73 6.23 -7.14
N ASP A 173 -4.54 7.21 -6.70
CA ASP A 173 -4.27 8.62 -6.93
C ASP A 173 -3.08 9.17 -6.12
N VAL A 174 -2.82 8.63 -4.92
CA VAL A 174 -1.58 8.92 -4.18
C VAL A 174 -0.37 8.50 -5.01
N MET A 175 -0.39 7.28 -5.56
CA MET A 175 0.74 6.74 -6.31
C MET A 175 0.96 7.45 -7.65
N GLU A 176 -0.12 7.75 -8.38
CA GLU A 176 -0.04 8.54 -9.62
C GLU A 176 0.51 9.96 -9.36
N THR A 177 0.11 10.59 -8.25
CA THR A 177 0.63 11.91 -7.87
C THR A 177 2.13 11.89 -7.55
N LEU A 178 2.65 10.75 -7.09
CA LEU A 178 4.09 10.50 -6.90
C LEU A 178 4.82 10.17 -8.22
N GLY A 179 4.11 10.07 -9.35
CA GLY A 179 4.66 9.69 -10.65
C GLY A 179 4.92 8.20 -10.81
N LEU A 180 4.24 7.37 -10.01
CA LEU A 180 4.28 5.91 -10.06
C LEU A 180 3.06 5.38 -10.83
N ASP A 181 3.11 4.11 -11.26
CA ASP A 181 1.97 3.44 -11.91
C ASP A 181 1.04 2.89 -10.82
N GLY A 182 0.04 3.68 -10.43
CA GLY A 182 -0.88 3.34 -9.33
C GLY A 182 -1.62 2.03 -9.57
N ARG A 183 -1.93 1.72 -10.84
CA ARG A 183 -2.57 0.46 -11.24
C ARG A 183 -1.77 -0.78 -10.87
N ARG A 184 -0.43 -0.68 -10.82
CA ARG A 184 0.46 -1.78 -10.42
C ARG A 184 0.53 -1.98 -8.91
N LEU A 185 0.09 -0.98 -8.14
CA LEU A 185 0.14 -0.96 -6.68
C LEU A 185 -1.21 -1.27 -6.03
N CYS A 186 -2.31 -1.28 -6.77
CA CYS A 186 -3.63 -1.69 -6.26
C CYS A 186 -3.84 -3.22 -6.34
N THR A 187 -2.86 -4.01 -5.92
CA THR A 187 -2.96 -5.47 -5.77
C THR A 187 -2.16 -5.96 -4.56
N GLY A 188 -2.41 -7.21 -4.18
CA GLY A 188 -1.66 -7.92 -3.15
C GLY A 188 -1.16 -9.28 -3.64
N TYR A 189 -0.39 -9.95 -2.79
CA TYR A 189 0.13 -11.29 -3.09
C TYR A 189 -0.98 -12.29 -3.45
N THR A 190 -2.14 -12.24 -2.77
CA THR A 190 -3.24 -13.19 -2.99
C THR A 190 -3.76 -13.14 -4.43
N GLY A 191 -4.02 -11.94 -4.97
CA GLY A 191 -4.45 -11.77 -6.37
C GLY A 191 -3.39 -12.31 -7.33
N LEU A 192 -2.13 -11.89 -7.14
CA LEU A 192 -1.01 -12.35 -7.97
C LEU A 192 -0.83 -13.88 -7.94
N SER A 193 -0.96 -14.50 -6.77
CA SER A 193 -0.83 -15.95 -6.62
C SER A 193 -1.91 -16.72 -7.38
N ARG A 194 -3.09 -16.11 -7.59
CA ARG A 194 -4.20 -16.67 -8.37
C ARG A 194 -4.07 -16.40 -9.88
N GLY A 195 -3.02 -15.71 -10.30
CA GLY A 195 -2.80 -15.31 -11.69
C GLY A 195 -3.43 -13.97 -12.07
N GLU A 196 -3.94 -13.20 -11.10
CA GLU A 196 -4.50 -11.88 -11.34
C GLU A 196 -3.36 -10.86 -11.44
N LEU A 197 -2.99 -10.51 -12.68
CA LEU A 197 -1.98 -9.48 -12.93
C LEU A 197 -2.61 -8.09 -12.82
N PRO A 198 -1.91 -7.13 -12.18
CA PRO A 198 -2.29 -5.72 -12.24
C PRO A 198 -2.46 -5.23 -13.67
N ALA A 199 -3.36 -4.28 -13.86
CA ALA A 199 -3.59 -3.69 -15.17
C ALA A 199 -2.29 -3.10 -15.74
N GLY A 200 -1.92 -3.52 -16.95
CA GLY A 200 -0.71 -3.03 -17.61
C GLY A 200 0.60 -3.64 -17.12
N LEU A 201 0.58 -4.63 -16.22
CA LEU A 201 1.76 -5.42 -15.86
C LEU A 201 1.82 -6.70 -16.70
N PRO A 202 2.71 -6.78 -17.70
CA PRO A 202 2.89 -8.03 -18.43
C PRO A 202 3.60 -9.07 -17.55
N LEU A 203 3.33 -10.35 -17.76
CA LEU A 203 3.83 -11.44 -16.91
C LEU A 203 5.36 -11.47 -16.84
N GLU A 204 6.05 -11.15 -17.94
CA GLU A 204 7.52 -11.08 -18.01
C GLU A 204 8.13 -9.97 -17.14
N GLU A 205 7.33 -9.01 -16.67
CA GLU A 205 7.76 -7.97 -15.74
C GLU A 205 7.55 -8.35 -14.28
N LEU A 206 6.82 -9.44 -14.00
CA LEU A 206 6.66 -9.99 -12.66
C LEU A 206 7.84 -10.91 -12.34
N MET A 207 8.63 -10.54 -11.33
CA MET A 207 9.71 -11.39 -10.83
C MET A 207 9.23 -12.17 -9.61
N VAL A 208 9.54 -13.46 -9.58
CA VAL A 208 9.24 -14.35 -8.45
C VAL A 208 10.52 -14.56 -7.65
N PHE A 209 10.44 -14.51 -6.32
CA PHE A 209 11.58 -14.79 -5.43
C PHE A 209 11.17 -15.70 -4.27
N GLY A 210 12.16 -16.33 -3.63
CA GLY A 210 11.96 -17.17 -2.44
C GLY A 210 11.10 -18.42 -2.65
N GLY A 211 10.93 -18.87 -3.90
CA GLY A 211 10.10 -20.03 -4.23
C GLY A 211 8.60 -19.79 -4.17
N ALA A 212 8.13 -18.53 -4.26
CA ALA A 212 6.72 -18.24 -4.50
C ALA A 212 6.23 -18.90 -5.80
N ALA A 213 4.94 -19.23 -5.87
CA ALA A 213 4.34 -19.94 -7.00
C ALA A 213 3.23 -19.09 -7.63
N PHE A 214 3.35 -18.86 -8.94
CA PHE A 214 2.36 -18.12 -9.73
C PHE A 214 1.46 -19.08 -10.52
N GLY A 215 0.14 -18.94 -10.38
CA GLY A 215 -0.86 -19.67 -11.15
C GLY A 215 -1.93 -20.31 -10.26
N PRO A 216 -3.09 -20.71 -10.82
CA PRO A 216 -4.14 -21.35 -10.04
C PRO A 216 -3.54 -22.55 -9.31
N ALA A 217 -3.69 -22.59 -7.99
CA ALA A 217 -3.43 -23.79 -7.23
C ALA A 217 -4.20 -24.92 -7.92
N GLY A 218 -3.49 -25.95 -8.38
CA GLY A 218 -4.10 -27.04 -9.15
C GLY A 218 -5.34 -27.60 -8.45
N ASP A 219 -6.35 -27.93 -9.27
CA ASP A 219 -7.61 -28.59 -8.88
C ASP A 219 -7.43 -29.75 -7.90
#